data_AF-A0A0V0QNH2-F1
#
_entry.id   AF-A0A0V0QNH2-F1
#
_cell.length_a   1.000
_cell.length_b   1.000
_cell.length_c   1.000
_cell.angle_alpha   90.00
_cell.angle_beta   90.00
_cell.angle_gamma   90.00
#
_symmetry.space_group_name_H-M   'P 1'
#
loop_
_entity.id
_entity.type
_entity.pdbx_description
1 polymer ?
#
loop_
_entity_poly.entity_id
_entity_poly.type
_entity_poly.pdbx_seq_one_letter_code
_entity_poly.pdbx_strand_id
1 'polypeptide(L)'
;MSQRQPNYQENKGQISTIYLIVQHSLKVRKSEDVTKLRENIVNATFLTMMRPNFQNESPLKNIYLTFEDPQSQEHIFEPELSQDGENQRPQPPFLQPKSENSPEYTLVLDLDETLGHFDQSIDKFNRRPFLNEFMQSIHGNFEIVIFTAGIQEYADQVLQDIDPDNIVQHRLYRHHTNFEQGNFIKDLTLLGRDLSKTIIVDNNHTNFKYQPENAIFIRTWINEEDDQELIYLKNLLQKIGKQKQEDLRQSLQQYRDYIVMQIARGVSNPEKKI
;
A
#
# COMPACT_ATOMS: atom_id res chain seq x y z
N MET A 1 24.50 25.90 -18.63
CA MET A 1 23.03 25.93 -18.76
C MET A 1 22.45 25.45 -17.44
N SER A 2 21.95 26.38 -16.63
CA SER A 2 21.47 26.11 -15.26
C SER A 2 20.09 25.44 -15.33
N GLN A 3 19.99 24.22 -14.79
CA GLN A 3 18.72 23.52 -14.61
C GLN A 3 17.92 24.26 -13.53
N ARG A 4 16.74 24.79 -13.89
CA ARG A 4 15.83 25.43 -12.93
C ARG A 4 15.33 24.36 -11.96
N GLN A 5 15.70 24.49 -10.68
CA GLN A 5 15.03 23.79 -9.60
C GLN A 5 13.56 24.23 -9.53
N PRO A 6 12.60 23.31 -9.27
CA PRO A 6 11.19 23.69 -9.13
C PRO A 6 11.01 24.63 -7.94
N ASN A 7 10.25 25.71 -8.17
CA ASN A 7 10.14 26.87 -7.29
C ASN A 7 9.29 26.54 -6.05
N TYR A 8 9.94 26.43 -4.88
CA TYR A 8 9.37 25.95 -3.62
C TYR A 8 8.20 26.83 -3.07
N GLN A 9 8.07 28.08 -3.52
CA GLN A 9 6.97 28.96 -3.09
C GLN A 9 5.62 28.65 -3.75
N GLU A 10 5.58 28.07 -4.95
CA GLU A 10 4.33 27.65 -5.60
C GLU A 10 3.67 26.46 -4.90
N ASN A 11 4.48 25.56 -4.31
CA ASN A 11 3.98 24.35 -3.62
C ASN A 11 3.26 24.66 -2.29
N LYS A 12 3.61 25.75 -1.59
CA LYS A 12 2.90 26.14 -0.35
C LYS A 12 1.46 26.56 -0.62
N GLY A 13 1.20 27.22 -1.75
CA GLY A 13 -0.17 27.60 -2.16
C GLY A 13 -1.03 26.41 -2.58
N GLN A 14 -0.44 25.38 -3.19
CA GLN A 14 -1.17 24.17 -3.57
C GLN A 14 -1.55 23.31 -2.36
N ILE A 15 -0.69 23.22 -1.34
CA ILE A 15 -0.93 22.47 -0.10
C ILE A 15 -2.07 23.10 0.73
N SER A 16 -2.10 24.43 0.86
CA SER A 16 -3.22 25.13 1.53
C SER A 16 -4.54 25.01 0.75
N THR A 17 -4.46 24.91 -0.57
CA THR A 17 -5.61 24.70 -1.45
C THR A 17 -6.19 23.29 -1.28
N ILE A 18 -5.34 22.25 -1.22
CA ILE A 18 -5.78 20.88 -0.89
C ILE A 18 -6.47 20.84 0.48
N TYR A 19 -5.88 21.48 1.50
CA TYR A 19 -6.48 21.61 2.84
C TYR A 19 -7.89 22.23 2.79
N LEU A 20 -8.09 23.32 2.04
CA LEU A 20 -9.39 23.98 1.90
C LEU A 20 -10.39 23.14 1.10
N ILE A 21 -9.94 22.44 0.05
CA ILE A 21 -10.80 21.56 -0.76
C ILE A 21 -11.28 20.37 0.06
N VAL A 22 -10.40 19.75 0.85
CA VAL A 22 -10.73 18.67 1.79
C VAL A 22 -11.78 19.15 2.79
N GLN A 23 -11.54 20.27 3.47
CA GLN A 23 -12.47 20.83 4.46
C GLN A 23 -13.82 21.24 3.85
N HIS A 24 -13.82 21.74 2.62
CA HIS A 24 -15.05 22.08 1.90
C HIS A 24 -15.83 20.83 1.47
N SER A 25 -15.14 19.81 0.95
CA SER A 25 -15.75 18.55 0.50
C SER A 25 -16.41 17.77 1.64
N LEU A 26 -15.81 17.80 2.83
CA LEU A 26 -16.36 17.19 4.05
C LEU A 26 -17.65 17.85 4.57
N LYS A 27 -17.89 19.13 4.23
CA LYS A 27 -19.08 19.86 4.68
C LYS A 27 -20.31 19.66 3.79
N VAL A 28 -20.15 19.11 2.58
CA VAL A 28 -21.14 19.32 1.51
C VAL A 28 -21.96 18.07 1.12
N ARG A 29 -21.64 16.84 1.54
CA ARG A 29 -22.41 15.66 1.05
C ARG A 29 -22.68 14.58 2.11
N LYS A 30 -23.81 13.89 1.94
CA LYS A 30 -24.27 12.71 2.69
C LYS A 30 -24.58 11.59 1.67
N SER A 31 -23.59 10.80 1.27
CA SER A 31 -23.75 9.60 0.42
C SER A 31 -22.45 8.75 0.47
N GLU A 32 -22.48 7.51 -0.02
CA GLU A 32 -21.33 6.58 -0.13
C GLU A 32 -20.09 7.19 -0.82
N ASP A 33 -20.29 8.12 -1.76
CA ASP A 33 -19.22 8.92 -2.39
C ASP A 33 -18.35 9.67 -1.36
N VAL A 34 -18.88 9.96 -0.16
CA VAL A 34 -18.17 10.68 0.90
C VAL A 34 -17.16 9.79 1.61
N THR A 35 -17.46 8.51 1.82
CA THR A 35 -16.53 7.58 2.47
C THR A 35 -15.33 7.36 1.57
N LYS A 36 -15.57 7.06 0.29
CA LYS A 36 -14.50 6.89 -0.69
C LYS A 36 -13.70 8.17 -0.92
N LEU A 37 -14.37 9.33 -0.93
CA LEU A 37 -13.69 10.63 -0.99
C LEU A 37 -12.85 10.91 0.26
N ARG A 38 -13.32 10.54 1.46
CA ARG A 38 -12.57 10.66 2.71
C ARG A 38 -11.31 9.81 2.67
N GLU A 39 -11.42 8.54 2.32
CA GLU A 39 -10.26 7.64 2.19
C GLU A 39 -9.27 8.19 1.16
N ASN A 40 -9.75 8.58 -0.02
CA ASN A 40 -8.90 9.20 -1.04
C ASN A 40 -8.19 10.46 -0.53
N ILE A 41 -8.87 11.28 0.28
CA ILE A 41 -8.28 12.44 0.93
C ILE A 41 -7.20 12.04 1.94
N VAL A 42 -7.44 11.01 2.76
CA VAL A 42 -6.46 10.47 3.71
C VAL A 42 -5.23 9.98 2.96
N ASN A 43 -5.44 9.22 1.89
CA ASN A 43 -4.39 8.68 1.04
C ASN A 43 -3.59 9.82 0.42
N ALA A 44 -4.26 10.79 -0.18
CA ALA A 44 -3.61 11.97 -0.76
C ALA A 44 -2.83 12.77 0.29
N THR A 45 -3.37 12.92 1.50
CA THR A 45 -2.75 13.65 2.60
C THR A 45 -1.49 12.92 3.06
N PHE A 46 -1.59 11.62 3.32
CA PHE A 46 -0.47 10.76 3.68
C PHE A 46 0.64 10.79 2.62
N LEU A 47 0.29 10.52 1.36
CA LEU A 47 1.24 10.51 0.24
C LEU A 47 1.93 11.87 0.07
N THR A 48 1.22 12.97 0.36
CA THR A 48 1.81 14.32 0.35
C THR A 48 2.79 14.51 1.51
N MET A 49 2.46 14.00 2.69
CA MET A 49 3.32 14.08 3.88
C MET A 49 4.62 13.27 3.73
N MET A 50 4.60 12.19 2.95
CA MET A 50 5.77 11.35 2.70
C MET A 50 6.70 11.87 1.59
N ARG A 51 6.44 13.05 1.00
CA ARG A 51 7.33 13.64 0.00
C ARG A 51 8.67 14.07 0.63
N PRO A 52 9.82 13.82 -0.04
CA PRO A 52 11.10 14.35 0.42
C PRO A 52 11.03 15.89 0.55
N ASN A 53 11.35 16.42 1.73
CA ASN A 53 11.25 17.84 2.13
C ASN A 53 9.87 18.36 2.57
N PHE A 54 8.94 17.48 2.95
CA PHE A 54 7.72 17.92 3.62
C PHE A 54 8.03 18.46 5.03
N GLN A 55 7.55 19.68 5.36
CA GLN A 55 7.81 20.30 6.66
C GLN A 55 6.87 19.74 7.74
N ASN A 56 7.43 19.42 8.91
CA ASN A 56 6.76 18.78 10.05
C ASN A 56 5.53 19.53 10.62
N GLU A 57 5.33 20.80 10.27
CA GLU A 57 4.24 21.67 10.76
C GLU A 57 3.13 21.89 9.71
N SER A 58 2.95 20.99 8.75
CA SER A 58 1.89 21.14 7.75
C SER A 58 0.49 20.91 8.36
N PRO A 59 -0.51 21.75 8.04
CA PRO A 59 -1.92 21.53 8.41
C PRO A 59 -2.48 20.18 7.95
N LEU A 60 -1.86 19.57 6.92
CA LEU A 60 -2.20 18.24 6.41
C LEU A 60 -1.87 17.12 7.42
N LYS A 61 -0.87 17.31 8.29
CA LYS A 61 -0.52 16.35 9.35
C LYS A 61 -1.67 16.13 10.33
N ASN A 62 -2.36 17.21 10.69
CA ASN A 62 -3.48 17.14 11.61
C ASN A 62 -4.70 16.49 10.94
N ILE A 63 -4.91 16.71 9.64
CA ILE A 63 -5.96 16.03 8.86
C ILE A 63 -5.72 14.53 8.92
N TYR A 64 -4.52 14.08 8.57
CA TYR A 64 -4.15 12.66 8.59
C TYR A 64 -4.38 11.99 9.96
N LEU A 65 -3.85 12.59 11.03
CA LEU A 65 -4.01 12.10 12.40
C LEU A 65 -5.47 12.10 12.89
N THR A 66 -6.34 12.93 12.29
CA THR A 66 -7.77 12.96 12.62
C THR A 66 -8.55 11.84 11.94
N PHE A 67 -7.99 11.24 10.87
CA PHE A 67 -8.62 10.19 10.08
C PHE A 67 -8.04 8.80 10.31
N GLU A 68 -6.96 8.65 11.09
CA GLU A 68 -6.58 7.34 11.60
C GLU A 68 -7.79 6.77 12.36
N ASP A 69 -8.29 5.63 11.89
CA ASP A 69 -9.40 4.93 12.50
C ASP A 69 -8.99 4.49 13.92
N PRO A 70 -9.64 4.98 14.99
CA PRO A 70 -9.36 4.50 16.33
C PRO A 70 -9.62 2.99 16.49
N GLN A 71 -10.40 2.37 15.59
CA GLN A 71 -10.69 0.93 15.59
C GLN A 71 -9.69 0.08 14.81
N SER A 72 -8.77 0.65 14.02
CA SER A 72 -7.63 -0.11 13.47
C SER A 72 -6.62 -0.50 14.55
N GLN A 73 -6.78 0.06 15.75
CA GLN A 73 -6.33 -0.54 17.00
C GLN A 73 -7.26 -1.70 17.36
N GLU A 74 -7.27 -2.77 16.56
CA GLU A 74 -7.64 -4.06 17.12
C GLU A 74 -6.83 -4.27 18.41
N HIS A 75 -7.31 -5.08 19.34
CA HIS A 75 -6.55 -5.46 20.53
C HIS A 75 -5.21 -6.10 20.09
N ILE A 76 -4.19 -5.28 19.86
CA ILE A 76 -2.83 -5.69 19.57
C ILE A 76 -2.33 -6.20 20.92
N PHE A 77 -2.51 -7.50 21.14
CA PHE A 77 -1.69 -8.20 22.08
C PHE A 77 -0.25 -7.85 21.69
N GLU A 78 0.46 -7.11 22.55
CA GLU A 78 1.91 -7.18 22.55
C GLU A 78 2.22 -8.67 22.53
N PRO A 79 2.90 -9.19 21.49
CA PRO A 79 3.32 -10.57 21.58
C PRO A 79 4.20 -10.61 22.82
N GLU A 80 3.84 -11.42 23.80
CA GLU A 80 4.83 -11.91 24.74
C GLU A 80 5.87 -12.61 23.86
N LEU A 81 6.91 -11.86 23.47
CA LEU A 81 8.15 -12.44 23.00
C LEU A 81 8.59 -13.28 24.18
N SER A 82 8.29 -14.59 24.12
CA SER A 82 8.89 -15.55 25.02
C SER A 82 10.39 -15.26 25.01
N GLN A 83 11.03 -15.31 26.18
CA GLN A 83 12.45 -14.97 26.32
C GLN A 83 13.37 -15.88 25.46
N ASP A 84 12.80 -16.91 24.83
CA ASP A 84 13.43 -17.80 23.85
C ASP A 84 13.37 -17.28 22.39
N GLY A 85 12.60 -16.22 22.11
CA GLY A 85 12.23 -15.72 20.77
C GLY A 85 13.23 -14.76 20.09
N GLU A 86 14.19 -14.19 20.81
CA GLU A 86 15.26 -13.38 20.17
C GLU A 86 16.16 -14.24 19.24
N ASN A 87 16.22 -15.55 19.45
CA ASN A 87 17.01 -16.48 18.64
C ASN A 87 16.32 -16.99 17.35
N GLN A 88 15.09 -16.54 17.04
CA GLN A 88 14.32 -17.05 15.89
C GLN A 88 13.98 -16.00 14.83
N ARG A 89 14.55 -14.79 14.92
CA ARG A 89 14.29 -13.76 13.91
C ARG A 89 15.01 -14.12 12.60
N PRO A 90 14.29 -14.18 11.46
CA PRO A 90 14.89 -14.43 10.16
C PRO A 90 15.97 -13.37 9.88
N GLN A 91 17.10 -13.82 9.31
CA GLN A 91 18.20 -12.94 8.97
C GLN A 91 18.04 -12.42 7.54
N PRO A 92 18.31 -11.13 7.28
CA PRO A 92 18.31 -10.59 5.93
C PRO A 92 19.52 -11.12 5.12
N PRO A 93 19.42 -11.18 3.78
CA PRO A 93 18.22 -10.90 2.99
C PRO A 93 17.15 -11.99 3.17
N PHE A 94 15.89 -11.58 3.31
CA PHE A 94 14.76 -12.50 3.52
C PHE A 94 14.47 -13.37 2.29
N LEU A 95 14.78 -12.87 1.09
CA LEU A 95 14.54 -13.59 -0.14
C LEU A 95 15.85 -14.10 -0.73
N GLN A 96 15.82 -15.33 -1.23
CA GLN A 96 16.93 -15.88 -2.00
C GLN A 96 17.21 -15.02 -3.25
N PRO A 97 18.46 -15.00 -3.75
CA PRO A 97 18.79 -14.29 -4.99
C PRO A 97 17.89 -14.73 -6.16
N LYS A 98 17.54 -13.78 -7.03
CA LYS A 98 16.75 -14.06 -8.24
C LYS A 98 17.51 -15.02 -9.17
N SER A 99 16.78 -15.94 -9.79
CA SER A 99 17.31 -16.75 -10.90
C SER A 99 17.32 -15.94 -12.20
N GLU A 100 18.08 -16.38 -13.20
CA GLU A 100 18.17 -15.71 -14.51
C GLU A 100 16.81 -15.55 -15.22
N ASN A 101 15.86 -16.45 -14.96
CA ASN A 101 14.53 -16.43 -15.56
C ASN A 101 13.49 -15.67 -14.70
N SER A 102 13.89 -15.13 -13.55
CA SER A 102 12.96 -14.42 -12.67
C SER A 102 12.55 -13.07 -13.28
N PRO A 103 11.30 -12.62 -13.06
CA PRO A 103 10.89 -11.30 -13.49
C PRO A 103 11.76 -10.20 -12.87
N GLU A 104 12.00 -9.12 -13.63
CA GLU A 104 12.84 -7.99 -13.21
C GLU A 104 12.26 -7.30 -11.96
N TYR A 105 10.97 -7.00 -11.99
CA TYR A 105 10.28 -6.30 -10.90
C TYR A 105 9.82 -7.26 -9.81
N THR A 106 9.82 -6.77 -8.57
CA THR A 106 9.27 -7.48 -7.41
C THR A 106 8.02 -6.74 -6.94
N LEU A 107 6.92 -7.46 -6.77
CA LEU A 107 5.66 -6.95 -6.24
C LEU A 107 5.37 -7.62 -4.90
N VAL A 108 5.46 -6.82 -3.84
CA VAL A 108 5.12 -7.20 -2.48
C VAL A 108 3.65 -6.86 -2.25
N LEU A 109 2.85 -7.83 -1.87
CA LEU A 109 1.42 -7.70 -1.60
C LEU A 109 1.15 -8.03 -0.14
N ASP A 110 0.40 -7.16 0.53
CA ASP A 110 -0.27 -7.54 1.77
C ASP A 110 -1.40 -8.54 1.51
N LEU A 111 -1.91 -9.18 2.57
CA LEU A 111 -2.95 -10.20 2.48
C LEU A 111 -4.31 -9.66 2.95
N ASP A 112 -4.45 -9.44 4.25
CA ASP A 112 -5.69 -9.03 4.91
C ASP A 112 -6.05 -7.58 4.51
N GLU A 113 -7.34 -7.34 4.30
CA GLU A 113 -7.94 -6.10 3.77
C GLU A 113 -7.39 -5.60 2.42
N THR A 114 -6.42 -6.31 1.83
CA THR A 114 -5.78 -6.00 0.55
C THR A 114 -6.25 -6.97 -0.54
N LEU A 115 -6.04 -8.28 -0.36
CA LEU A 115 -6.47 -9.34 -1.29
C LEU A 115 -7.79 -10.01 -0.90
N GLY A 116 -8.19 -9.84 0.35
CA GLY A 116 -9.43 -10.36 0.89
C GLY A 116 -9.61 -9.96 2.34
N HIS A 117 -10.59 -10.54 3.02
CA HIS A 117 -10.94 -10.20 4.39
C HIS A 117 -11.44 -11.44 5.12
N PHE A 118 -11.00 -11.63 6.35
CA PHE A 118 -11.47 -12.72 7.19
C PHE A 118 -12.76 -12.34 7.92
N ASP A 119 -13.86 -12.92 7.49
CA ASP A 119 -15.16 -12.73 8.11
C ASP A 119 -15.33 -13.68 9.31
N GLN A 120 -15.12 -13.13 10.51
CA GLN A 120 -15.23 -13.86 11.77
C GLN A 120 -16.65 -14.42 12.01
N SER A 121 -17.69 -13.84 11.40
CA SER A 121 -19.07 -14.29 11.62
C SER A 121 -19.36 -15.65 10.97
N ILE A 122 -18.61 -15.98 9.91
CA ILE A 122 -18.76 -17.22 9.14
C ILE A 122 -17.45 -18.02 9.08
N ASP A 123 -16.44 -17.62 9.87
CA ASP A 123 -15.13 -18.28 9.98
C ASP A 123 -14.49 -18.53 8.61
N LYS A 124 -14.47 -17.49 7.75
CA LYS A 124 -14.08 -17.64 6.34
C LYS A 124 -13.32 -16.43 5.80
N PHE A 125 -12.26 -16.70 5.04
CA PHE A 125 -11.61 -15.70 4.21
C PHE A 125 -12.39 -15.45 2.91
N ASN A 126 -12.94 -14.25 2.77
CA ASN A 126 -13.61 -13.80 1.56
C ASN A 126 -12.59 -13.16 0.62
N ARG A 127 -12.65 -13.53 -0.67
CA ARG A 127 -11.77 -12.98 -1.70
C ARG A 127 -12.27 -11.60 -2.11
N ARG A 128 -11.36 -10.63 -2.21
CA ARG A 128 -11.70 -9.33 -2.80
C ARG A 128 -12.14 -9.50 -4.26
N PRO A 129 -13.16 -8.77 -4.74
CA PRO A 129 -13.57 -8.83 -6.13
C PRO A 129 -12.40 -8.70 -7.10
N PHE A 130 -12.45 -9.48 -8.19
CA PHE A 130 -11.44 -9.53 -9.25
C PHE A 130 -10.06 -10.12 -8.85
N LEU A 131 -9.91 -10.73 -7.67
CA LEU A 131 -8.64 -11.32 -7.21
C LEU A 131 -8.01 -12.28 -8.23
N ASN A 132 -8.77 -13.24 -8.76
CA ASN A 132 -8.22 -14.20 -9.72
C ASN A 132 -7.73 -13.52 -11.01
N GLU A 133 -8.47 -12.54 -11.52
CA GLU A 133 -8.08 -11.76 -12.70
C GLU A 133 -6.81 -10.93 -12.44
N PHE A 134 -6.72 -10.34 -11.24
CA PHE A 134 -5.56 -9.61 -10.77
C PHE A 134 -4.31 -10.51 -10.68
N MET A 135 -4.40 -11.64 -9.97
CA MET A 135 -3.29 -12.59 -9.80
C MET A 135 -2.77 -13.11 -11.13
N GLN A 136 -3.67 -13.48 -12.06
CA GLN A 136 -3.27 -13.92 -13.40
C GLN A 136 -2.60 -12.81 -14.22
N SER A 137 -2.97 -11.54 -14.01
CA SER A 137 -2.39 -10.42 -14.75
C SER A 137 -0.95 -10.08 -14.33
N ILE A 138 -0.60 -10.35 -13.07
CA ILE A 138 0.74 -10.08 -12.51
C ILE A 138 1.67 -11.29 -12.64
N HIS A 139 1.11 -12.50 -12.78
CA HIS A 139 1.87 -13.73 -12.97
C HIS A 139 2.81 -13.64 -14.19
N GLY A 140 4.09 -13.99 -13.97
CA GLY A 140 5.16 -13.95 -14.97
C GLY A 140 5.71 -12.55 -15.28
N ASN A 141 4.98 -11.48 -14.95
CA ASN A 141 5.44 -10.09 -15.12
C ASN A 141 6.19 -9.56 -13.89
N PHE A 142 5.88 -10.11 -12.72
CA PHE A 142 6.45 -9.72 -11.44
C PHE A 142 6.87 -10.97 -10.65
N GLU A 143 7.94 -10.85 -9.88
CA GLU A 143 8.19 -11.75 -8.75
C GLU A 143 7.23 -11.33 -7.62
N ILE A 144 6.32 -12.22 -7.26
CA ILE A 144 5.26 -12.00 -6.28
C ILE A 144 5.73 -12.46 -4.90
N VAL A 145 5.62 -11.55 -3.94
CA VAL A 145 5.93 -11.78 -2.53
C VAL A 145 4.67 -11.44 -1.74
N ILE A 146 4.11 -12.41 -1.00
CA ILE A 146 3.14 -12.09 0.05
C ILE A 146 3.94 -11.65 1.27
N PHE A 147 3.69 -10.45 1.80
CA PHE A 147 4.27 -9.99 3.04
C PHE A 147 3.15 -9.49 3.95
N THR A 148 2.70 -10.35 4.87
CA THR A 148 1.61 -10.05 5.81
C THR A 148 2.13 -9.80 7.23
N ALA A 149 1.43 -8.94 7.98
CA ALA A 149 1.61 -8.81 9.42
C ALA A 149 0.86 -9.92 10.21
N GLY A 150 0.20 -10.86 9.54
CA GLY A 150 -0.42 -12.05 10.11
C GLY A 150 0.58 -13.15 10.49
N ILE A 151 0.14 -14.08 11.34
CA ILE A 151 0.92 -15.29 11.67
C ILE A 151 0.95 -16.26 10.49
N GLN A 152 1.98 -17.11 10.44
CA GLN A 152 2.26 -17.95 9.29
C GLN A 152 1.15 -19.00 9.05
N GLU A 153 0.68 -19.64 10.12
CA GLU A 153 -0.29 -20.73 10.05
C GLU A 153 -1.59 -20.27 9.38
N TYR A 154 -2.06 -19.08 9.76
CA TYR A 154 -3.23 -18.45 9.18
C TYR A 154 -3.01 -18.08 7.70
N ALA A 155 -1.92 -17.39 7.40
CA ALA A 155 -1.63 -16.92 6.05
C ALA A 155 -1.45 -18.10 5.07
N ASP A 156 -0.80 -19.19 5.50
CA ASP A 156 -0.64 -20.38 4.69
C ASP A 156 -1.97 -21.08 4.39
N GLN A 157 -2.91 -21.10 5.35
CA GLN A 157 -4.26 -21.61 5.11
C GLN A 157 -5.01 -20.76 4.08
N VAL A 158 -4.97 -19.42 4.21
CA VAL A 158 -5.61 -18.52 3.24
C VAL A 158 -5.01 -18.69 1.84
N LEU A 159 -3.68 -18.78 1.72
CA LEU A 159 -3.00 -18.89 0.44
C LEU A 159 -3.25 -20.22 -0.28
N GLN A 160 -3.55 -21.31 0.45
CA GLN A 160 -4.02 -22.56 -0.17
C GLN A 160 -5.30 -22.35 -0.98
N ASP A 161 -6.18 -21.46 -0.54
CA ASP A 161 -7.42 -21.17 -1.24
C ASP A 161 -7.20 -20.16 -2.36
N ILE A 162 -6.53 -19.03 -2.08
CA ILE A 162 -6.51 -17.90 -3.01
C ILE A 162 -5.41 -17.97 -4.08
N ASP A 163 -4.40 -18.82 -3.91
CA ASP A 163 -3.30 -19.03 -4.87
C ASP A 163 -3.18 -20.51 -5.32
N PRO A 164 -4.22 -21.09 -5.95
CA PRO A 164 -4.21 -22.50 -6.34
C PRO A 164 -3.19 -22.81 -7.43
N ASP A 165 -2.80 -21.80 -8.22
CA ASP A 165 -1.85 -21.93 -9.32
C ASP A 165 -0.38 -21.74 -8.86
N ASN A 166 -0.14 -21.51 -7.56
CA ASN A 166 1.18 -21.25 -6.97
C ASN A 166 1.92 -20.11 -7.67
N ILE A 167 1.21 -19.01 -7.93
CA ILE A 167 1.74 -17.78 -8.53
C ILE A 167 2.69 -17.07 -7.56
N VAL A 168 2.43 -17.16 -6.25
CA VAL A 168 3.26 -16.53 -5.21
C VAL A 168 4.57 -17.29 -5.06
N GLN A 169 5.70 -16.61 -5.30
CA GLN A 169 7.04 -17.23 -5.17
C GLN A 169 7.59 -17.17 -3.75
N HIS A 170 7.23 -16.15 -2.97
CA HIS A 170 7.76 -15.97 -1.61
C HIS A 170 6.66 -15.55 -0.65
N ARG A 171 6.77 -15.99 0.61
CA ARG A 171 5.84 -15.68 1.69
C ARG A 171 6.61 -15.19 2.91
N LEU A 172 6.27 -14.02 3.38
CA LEU A 172 6.81 -13.35 4.55
C LEU A 172 5.67 -13.03 5.50
N TYR A 173 5.89 -13.28 6.78
CA TYR A 173 4.86 -13.22 7.82
C TYR A 173 5.28 -12.26 8.93
N ARG A 174 4.45 -12.15 9.99
CA ARG A 174 4.68 -11.27 11.15
C ARG A 174 6.12 -11.26 11.68
N HIS A 175 6.76 -12.42 11.82
CA HIS A 175 8.12 -12.52 12.38
C HIS A 175 9.22 -11.91 11.47
N HIS A 176 8.91 -11.58 10.21
CA HIS A 176 9.77 -10.83 9.30
C HIS A 176 9.62 -9.30 9.43
N THR A 177 8.60 -8.82 10.14
CA THR A 177 8.36 -7.38 10.33
C THR A 177 9.21 -6.81 11.47
N ASN A 178 9.45 -5.49 11.45
CA ASN A 178 9.90 -4.73 12.62
C ASN A 178 8.68 -4.30 13.44
N PHE A 179 8.66 -4.57 14.73
CA PHE A 179 7.60 -4.10 15.62
C PHE A 179 8.05 -2.83 16.34
N GLU A 180 7.40 -1.70 16.05
CA GLU A 180 7.74 -0.41 16.65
C GLU A 180 6.48 0.38 16.98
N GLN A 181 6.38 0.86 18.22
CA GLN A 181 5.27 1.71 18.67
C GLN A 181 3.89 1.09 18.36
N GLY A 182 3.75 -0.22 18.59
CA GLY A 182 2.50 -0.94 18.34
C GLY A 182 2.23 -1.28 16.87
N ASN A 183 3.14 -0.94 15.94
CA ASN A 183 2.95 -1.17 14.51
C ASN A 183 3.93 -2.20 13.97
N PHE A 184 3.47 -3.04 13.05
CA PHE A 184 4.31 -3.91 12.26
C PHE A 184 4.81 -3.17 11.01
N ILE A 185 6.11 -3.21 10.73
CA ILE A 185 6.74 -2.50 9.62
C ILE A 185 7.47 -3.49 8.74
N LYS A 186 7.14 -3.47 7.45
CA LYS A 186 7.66 -4.29 6.37
C LYS A 186 8.83 -3.54 5.72
N ASP A 187 10.02 -3.70 6.28
CA ASP A 187 11.23 -3.06 5.76
C ASP A 187 11.70 -3.72 4.46
N LEU A 188 11.48 -3.05 3.34
CA LEU A 188 11.82 -3.56 2.01
C LEU A 188 13.34 -3.70 1.80
N THR A 189 14.17 -2.99 2.56
CA THR A 189 15.64 -3.12 2.45
C THR A 189 16.14 -4.50 2.87
N LEU A 190 15.36 -5.20 3.70
CA LEU A 190 15.68 -6.53 4.20
C LEU A 190 15.34 -7.64 3.20
N LEU A 191 14.68 -7.34 2.08
CA LEU A 191 14.31 -8.35 1.07
C LEU A 191 15.48 -8.86 0.24
N GLY A 192 16.56 -8.08 0.12
CA GLY A 192 17.60 -8.35 -0.87
C GLY A 192 17.12 -8.12 -2.30
N ARG A 193 16.34 -7.05 -2.51
CA ARG A 193 15.82 -6.63 -3.83
C ARG A 193 16.19 -5.17 -4.09
N ASP A 194 16.36 -4.82 -5.36
CA ASP A 194 16.57 -3.44 -5.75
C ASP A 194 15.28 -2.63 -5.54
N LEU A 195 15.36 -1.59 -4.70
CA LEU A 195 14.23 -0.70 -4.44
C LEU A 195 13.83 0.11 -5.68
N SER A 196 14.69 0.30 -6.67
CA SER A 196 14.28 0.91 -7.95
C SER A 196 13.35 -0.01 -8.77
N LYS A 197 13.26 -1.29 -8.39
CA LYS A 197 12.49 -2.34 -9.06
C LYS A 197 11.46 -3.04 -8.15
N THR A 198 11.25 -2.55 -6.92
CA THR A 198 10.35 -3.17 -5.93
C THR A 198 9.13 -2.29 -5.67
N ILE A 199 7.93 -2.86 -5.65
CA ILE A 199 6.67 -2.19 -5.28
C ILE A 199 6.10 -2.92 -4.06
N ILE A 200 5.57 -2.17 -3.09
CA ILE A 200 4.70 -2.73 -2.04
C ILE A 200 3.26 -2.20 -2.22
N VAL A 201 2.29 -3.09 -2.07
CA VAL A 201 0.86 -2.75 -2.04
C VAL A 201 0.30 -3.18 -0.70
N ASP A 202 -0.26 -2.22 0.02
CA ASP A 202 -0.70 -2.41 1.40
C ASP A 202 -1.77 -1.38 1.75
N ASN A 203 -2.76 -1.78 2.54
CA ASN A 203 -3.83 -0.90 2.99
C ASN A 203 -3.52 -0.21 4.33
N ASN A 204 -2.38 -0.52 4.96
CA ASN A 204 -1.91 0.15 6.16
C ASN A 204 -0.59 0.89 5.88
N HIS A 205 -0.62 2.21 6.01
CA HIS A 205 0.52 3.08 5.78
C HIS A 205 1.71 2.82 6.70
N THR A 206 1.47 2.34 7.93
CA THR A 206 2.55 2.09 8.89
C THR A 206 3.41 0.92 8.44
N ASN A 207 2.81 -0.05 7.73
CA ASN A 207 3.49 -1.22 7.21
C ASN A 207 4.65 -0.86 6.27
N PHE A 208 4.56 0.23 5.50
CA PHE A 208 5.61 0.61 4.55
C PHE A 208 6.26 1.95 4.87
N LYS A 209 6.18 2.42 6.13
CA LYS A 209 6.67 3.73 6.56
C LYS A 209 8.15 3.99 6.25
N TYR A 210 8.96 2.94 6.09
CA TYR A 210 10.39 3.04 5.77
C TYR A 210 10.70 3.24 4.29
N GLN A 211 9.81 2.83 3.38
CA GLN A 211 9.97 3.01 1.94
C GLN A 211 8.64 3.47 1.30
N PRO A 212 8.08 4.62 1.73
CA PRO A 212 6.82 5.13 1.18
C PRO A 212 6.87 5.40 -0.33
N GLU A 213 8.05 5.68 -0.87
CA GLU A 213 8.23 5.94 -2.29
C GLU A 213 8.00 4.70 -3.15
N ASN A 214 8.17 3.51 -2.58
CA ASN A 214 7.92 2.20 -3.20
C ASN A 214 6.47 1.73 -3.08
N ALA A 215 5.63 2.47 -2.35
CA ALA A 215 4.30 2.00 -1.97
C ALA A 215 3.19 2.49 -2.90
N ILE A 216 2.23 1.60 -3.14
CA ILE A 216 0.87 1.89 -3.56
C ILE A 216 -0.03 1.62 -2.36
N PHE A 217 -0.59 2.68 -1.80
CA PHE A 217 -1.58 2.55 -0.75
C PHE A 217 -2.92 2.15 -1.37
N ILE A 218 -3.42 0.97 -1.03
CA ILE A 218 -4.71 0.46 -1.54
C ILE A 218 -5.79 0.65 -0.48
N ARG A 219 -7.04 0.86 -0.91
CA ARG A 219 -8.19 0.95 -0.02
C ARG A 219 -8.37 -0.37 0.75
N THR A 220 -8.58 -0.27 2.06
CA THR A 220 -9.09 -1.37 2.90
C THR A 220 -10.38 -1.92 2.30
N TRP A 221 -10.48 -3.24 2.23
CA TRP A 221 -11.66 -3.94 1.74
C TRP A 221 -12.25 -4.82 2.84
N ILE A 222 -13.55 -4.67 3.06
CA ILE A 222 -14.35 -5.40 4.03
C ILE A 222 -15.66 -5.81 3.35
N ASN A 223 -15.62 -6.91 2.60
CA ASN A 223 -16.79 -7.55 1.99
C ASN A 223 -17.63 -6.67 1.03
N GLU A 224 -17.12 -5.55 0.51
CA GLU A 224 -17.89 -4.74 -0.44
C GLU A 224 -17.90 -5.40 -1.83
N GLU A 225 -19.08 -5.78 -2.31
CA GLU A 225 -19.25 -6.51 -3.57
C GLU A 225 -18.91 -5.68 -4.82
N ASP A 226 -19.15 -4.36 -4.76
CA ASP A 226 -18.90 -3.42 -5.86
C ASP A 226 -17.44 -2.89 -5.90
N ASP A 227 -16.52 -3.44 -5.10
CA ASP A 227 -15.11 -3.06 -5.10
C ASP A 227 -14.45 -3.35 -6.46
N GLN A 228 -13.63 -2.41 -6.94
CA GLN A 228 -12.93 -2.51 -8.22
C GLN A 228 -11.43 -2.17 -8.08
N GLU A 229 -10.92 -2.11 -6.86
CA GLU A 229 -9.58 -1.56 -6.60
C GLU A 229 -8.49 -2.48 -7.17
N LEU A 230 -8.70 -3.80 -7.16
CA LEU A 230 -7.79 -4.75 -7.81
C LEU A 230 -7.76 -4.61 -9.34
N ILE A 231 -8.84 -4.13 -9.97
CA ILE A 231 -8.84 -3.81 -11.41
C ILE A 231 -7.99 -2.57 -11.69
N TYR A 232 -8.11 -1.52 -10.86
CA TYR A 232 -7.30 -0.31 -11.03
C TYR A 232 -5.82 -0.58 -10.77
N LEU A 233 -5.52 -1.35 -9.72
CA LEU A 233 -4.17 -1.78 -9.41
C LEU A 233 -3.57 -2.60 -10.55
N LYS A 234 -4.31 -3.58 -11.09
CA LYS A 234 -3.91 -4.33 -12.29
C LYS A 234 -3.54 -3.38 -13.43
N ASN A 235 -4.41 -2.43 -13.79
CA ASN A 235 -4.19 -1.54 -14.92
C ASN A 235 -2.94 -0.66 -14.73
N LEU A 236 -2.71 -0.18 -13.50
CA LEU A 236 -1.51 0.57 -13.14
C LEU A 236 -0.25 -0.30 -13.28
N LEU A 237 -0.23 -1.48 -12.68
CA LEU A 237 0.92 -2.39 -12.71
C LEU A 237 1.26 -2.82 -14.14
N GLN A 238 0.26 -3.09 -14.98
CA GLN A 238 0.48 -3.39 -16.40
C GLN A 238 1.13 -2.23 -17.15
N LYS A 239 0.78 -0.98 -16.84
CA LYS A 239 1.44 0.19 -17.43
C LYS A 239 2.89 0.31 -17.00
N ILE A 240 3.17 0.11 -15.71
CA ILE A 240 4.54 0.13 -15.16
C ILE A 240 5.38 -0.97 -15.82
N GLY A 241 4.88 -2.21 -15.86
CA GLY A 241 5.59 -3.35 -16.45
C GLY A 241 5.89 -3.17 -17.95
N LYS A 242 4.99 -2.55 -18.71
CA LYS A 242 5.19 -2.28 -20.15
C LYS A 242 6.23 -1.20 -20.44
N GLN A 243 6.39 -0.22 -19.55
CA GLN A 243 7.28 0.92 -19.80
C GLN A 243 8.76 0.62 -19.52
N LYS A 244 9.09 -0.54 -18.92
CA LYS A 244 10.45 -0.96 -18.57
C LYS A 244 11.28 0.19 -17.97
N GLN A 245 10.89 0.63 -16.79
CA GLN A 245 11.50 1.79 -16.17
C GLN A 245 12.78 1.46 -15.42
N GLU A 246 13.78 2.33 -15.54
CA GLU A 246 15.01 2.24 -14.75
C GLU A 246 14.73 2.37 -13.25
N ASP A 247 13.82 3.28 -12.85
CA ASP A 247 13.41 3.44 -11.45
C ASP A 247 11.90 3.70 -11.37
N LEU A 248 11.16 2.69 -10.89
CA LEU A 248 9.70 2.75 -10.83
C LEU A 248 9.18 3.77 -9.81
N ARG A 249 10.00 4.21 -8.85
CA ARG A 249 9.57 5.16 -7.82
C ARG A 249 9.20 6.51 -8.44
N GLN A 250 9.78 6.83 -9.59
CA GLN A 250 9.41 8.01 -10.38
C GLN A 250 7.99 7.89 -10.95
N SER A 251 7.62 6.72 -11.49
CA SER A 251 6.24 6.47 -11.93
C SER A 251 5.25 6.46 -10.79
N LEU A 252 5.61 5.82 -9.67
CA LEU A 252 4.77 5.84 -8.48
C LEU A 252 4.56 7.27 -8.01
N GLN A 253 5.60 8.12 -8.04
CA GLN A 253 5.45 9.54 -7.72
C GLN A 253 4.47 10.25 -8.66
N GLN A 254 4.60 10.05 -9.97
CA GLN A 254 3.69 10.64 -10.96
C GLN A 254 2.25 10.16 -10.77
N TYR A 255 2.05 8.88 -10.46
CA TYR A 255 0.76 8.31 -10.11
C TYR A 255 0.17 9.01 -8.89
N ARG A 256 0.92 9.07 -7.79
CA ARG A 256 0.49 9.74 -6.55
C ARG A 256 0.13 11.21 -6.81
N ASP A 257 0.95 11.93 -7.56
CA ASP A 257 0.70 13.34 -7.91
C ASP A 257 -0.57 13.50 -8.76
N TYR A 258 -0.81 12.59 -9.69
CA TYR A 258 -2.04 12.54 -10.48
C TYR A 258 -3.26 12.32 -9.59
N ILE A 259 -3.23 11.33 -8.71
CA ILE A 259 -4.33 11.01 -7.78
C ILE A 259 -4.65 12.22 -6.91
N VAL A 260 -3.65 12.81 -6.26
CA VAL A 260 -3.81 14.02 -5.43
C VAL A 260 -4.43 15.16 -6.23
N MET A 261 -3.97 15.40 -7.46
CA MET A 261 -4.51 16.46 -8.31
C MET A 261 -5.96 16.21 -8.73
N GLN A 262 -6.34 14.97 -9.04
CA GLN A 262 -7.72 14.64 -9.40
C GLN A 262 -8.67 14.79 -8.19
N ILE A 263 -8.23 14.38 -7.00
CA ILE A 263 -9.00 14.56 -5.75
C ILE A 263 -9.18 16.04 -5.46
N ALA A 264 -8.13 16.85 -5.61
CA ALA A 264 -8.20 18.31 -5.48
C ALA A 264 -9.19 18.93 -6.49
N ARG A 265 -9.44 18.28 -7.64
CA ARG A 265 -10.44 18.70 -8.62
C ARG A 265 -11.85 18.16 -8.33
N GLY A 266 -12.05 17.47 -7.22
CA GLY A 266 -13.34 16.89 -6.82
C GLY A 266 -13.70 15.59 -7.54
N VAL A 267 -12.72 14.90 -8.14
CA VAL A 267 -12.94 13.58 -8.75
C VAL A 267 -12.98 12.53 -7.64
N SER A 268 -14.13 11.87 -7.44
CA SER A 268 -14.31 10.89 -6.36
C SER A 268 -13.57 9.57 -6.58
N ASN A 269 -13.29 9.21 -7.85
CA ASN A 269 -12.63 7.97 -8.23
C ASN A 269 -11.55 8.22 -9.29
N PRO A 270 -10.41 8.81 -8.91
CA PRO A 270 -9.38 9.22 -9.86
C PRO A 270 -8.72 8.04 -10.60
N GLU A 271 -8.70 6.87 -9.97
CA GLU A 271 -8.08 5.64 -10.45
C GLU A 271 -8.81 5.05 -11.67
N LYS A 272 -10.13 5.27 -11.79
CA LYS A 272 -10.95 4.85 -12.95
C LYS A 272 -10.50 5.47 -14.28
N LYS A 273 -9.77 6.59 -14.24
CA LYS A 273 -9.37 7.36 -15.44
C LYS A 273 -7.98 6.99 -15.95
N ILE A 274 -7.37 5.97 -15.37
CA ILE A 274 -6.02 5.50 -15.69
C ILE A 274 -6.14 4.39 -16.72
#